data_AF-A0A920BHF1-F1
#
_entry.id   AF-A0A920BHF1-F1
#
_cell.length_a   1.000
_cell.length_b   1.000
_cell.length_c   1.000
_cell.angle_alpha   90.00
_cell.angle_beta   90.00
_cell.angle_gamma   90.00
#
_symmetry.space_group_name_H-M   'P 1'
#
loop_
_entity.id
_entity.type
_entity.pdbx_description
1 polymer ?
#
loop_
_entity_poly.entity_id
_entity_poly.type
_entity_poly.pdbx_seq_one_letter_code
_entity_poly.pdbx_strand_id
1 'polypeptide(L)'
;MRQSLISGCAAFLRPKTRPVRGYDMADNQPDRGQRGLPGGKPRYSAFAVAKNSMSYHQDWQRAWRDAEPKSEYDAVIIGGGGHGLATAYYLAAVHGMTNIAVIEKGWLGGGNTGRNTTIIRSNYLWDESAAIYEHSMKLWEGLSQDLNFNVMFSQRGF
;
A
#
# COMPACT_ATOMS: atom_id res chain seq x y z
N MET A 1 59.27 14.69 0.95
CA MET A 1 58.45 13.56 0.47
C MET A 1 57.88 12.83 1.71
N ARG A 2 56.69 13.22 2.17
CA ARG A 2 56.02 12.62 3.34
C ARG A 2 54.52 12.52 3.06
N GLN A 3 53.99 11.36 3.40
CA GLN A 3 52.60 10.92 3.35
C GLN A 3 51.70 11.83 4.19
N SER A 4 50.50 12.11 3.67
CA SER A 4 49.23 12.22 4.42
C SER A 4 48.22 12.87 3.50
N LEU A 5 47.29 12.08 2.96
CA LEU A 5 45.97 12.52 2.50
C LEU A 5 45.23 11.24 2.11
N ILE A 6 44.17 10.94 2.85
CA ILE A 6 42.91 10.24 2.51
C ILE A 6 42.41 9.65 3.83
N SER A 7 41.70 10.48 4.59
CA SER A 7 40.75 10.03 5.61
C SER A 7 39.80 11.17 5.87
N GLY A 8 38.65 11.14 5.21
CA GLY A 8 37.62 12.15 5.38
C GLY A 8 36.74 12.23 4.16
N CYS A 9 35.72 11.36 4.13
CA CYS A 9 34.35 11.63 3.66
C CYS A 9 33.74 10.33 3.11
N ALA A 10 33.36 9.42 4.00
CA ALA A 10 32.51 8.28 3.66
C ALA A 10 31.49 8.06 4.79
N ALA A 11 30.77 9.12 5.15
CA ALA A 11 29.53 9.02 5.91
C ALA A 11 28.36 9.32 4.96
N PHE A 12 28.26 8.53 3.89
CA PHE A 12 27.07 8.54 3.04
C PHE A 12 25.94 7.88 3.83
N LEU A 13 24.97 8.73 4.18
CA LEU A 13 23.67 8.44 4.78
C LEU A 13 23.19 7.01 4.47
N ARG A 14 23.32 6.09 5.43
CA ARG A 14 22.50 4.88 5.42
C ARG A 14 21.07 5.33 5.76
N PRO A 15 20.07 5.16 4.88
CA PRO A 15 18.69 5.30 5.33
C PRO A 15 18.47 4.30 6.47
N LYS A 16 17.84 4.74 7.57
CA LYS A 16 17.31 3.84 8.61
C LYS A 16 16.14 3.03 8.03
N THR A 17 16.38 2.18 7.03
CA THR A 17 15.42 1.16 6.67
C THR A 17 15.49 0.12 7.78
N ARG A 18 14.38 -0.04 8.52
CA ARG A 18 14.25 -1.18 9.44
C ARG A 18 14.43 -2.46 8.62
N PRO A 19 15.08 -3.51 9.15
CA PRO A 19 15.20 -4.76 8.44
C PRO A 19 13.80 -5.24 8.05
N VAL A 20 13.58 -5.38 6.74
CA VAL A 20 12.38 -6.01 6.19
C VAL A 20 12.45 -7.45 6.65
N ARG A 21 11.55 -7.87 7.54
CA ARG A 21 11.37 -9.29 7.81
C ARG A 21 10.75 -9.90 6.57
N GLY A 22 11.60 -10.42 5.68
CA GLY A 22 11.15 -11.42 4.72
C GLY A 22 10.59 -12.59 5.53
N TYR A 23 9.37 -13.00 5.20
CA TYR A 23 8.64 -14.16 5.74
C TYR A 23 8.99 -14.51 7.20
N ASP A 24 8.17 -14.09 8.17
CA ASP A 24 8.26 -14.67 9.51
C ASP A 24 7.88 -16.16 9.41
N MET A 25 8.89 -17.03 9.39
CA MET A 25 8.77 -18.48 9.15
C MET A 25 7.89 -19.18 10.22
N ALA A 26 7.54 -18.47 11.30
CA ALA A 26 6.71 -18.97 12.37
C ALA A 26 5.19 -18.90 12.07
N ASP A 27 4.71 -17.95 11.24
CA ASP A 27 3.27 -17.67 11.09
C ASP A 27 2.73 -17.72 9.65
N ASN A 28 3.57 -17.93 8.62
CA ASN A 28 3.16 -18.07 7.22
C ASN A 28 2.28 -16.91 6.67
N GLN A 29 2.21 -15.77 7.37
CA GLN A 29 1.44 -14.59 6.98
C GLN A 29 2.34 -13.48 6.45
N PRO A 30 1.92 -12.77 5.38
CA PRO A 30 2.68 -11.64 4.85
C PRO A 30 2.64 -10.44 5.81
N ASP A 31 3.66 -9.58 5.76
CA ASP A 31 3.62 -8.30 6.46
C ASP A 31 2.59 -7.38 5.79
N ARG A 32 1.46 -7.18 6.47
CA ARG A 32 0.32 -6.39 5.99
C ARG A 32 0.45 -4.90 6.32
N GLY A 33 1.53 -4.46 6.96
CA GLY A 33 1.76 -3.04 7.22
C GLY A 33 0.77 -2.40 8.23
N GLN A 34 0.05 -3.21 9.01
CA GLN A 34 -0.93 -2.77 10.03
C GLN A 34 -0.35 -1.80 11.09
N ARG A 35 0.98 -1.70 11.19
CA ARG A 35 1.70 -0.90 12.19
C ARG A 35 2.32 0.39 11.62
N GLY A 36 2.32 0.60 10.29
CA GLY A 36 3.16 1.62 9.66
C GLY A 36 2.46 2.88 9.17
N LEU A 37 1.13 2.91 9.04
CA LEU A 37 0.43 4.10 8.56
C LEU A 37 0.18 5.08 9.71
N PRO A 38 0.60 6.36 9.61
CA PRO A 38 0.33 7.35 10.64
C PRO A 38 -1.17 7.50 10.87
N GLY A 39 -1.61 7.31 12.11
CA GLY A 39 -3.01 7.42 12.51
C GLY A 39 -3.54 8.83 12.27
N GLY A 40 -4.72 8.93 11.65
CA GLY A 40 -5.34 10.24 11.37
C GLY A 40 -6.50 10.27 10.38
N LYS A 41 -6.93 9.14 9.79
CA LYS A 41 -8.16 9.10 8.98
C LYS A 41 -9.36 8.68 9.84
N PRO A 42 -10.55 9.31 9.69
CA PRO A 42 -11.75 8.87 10.37
C PRO A 42 -12.03 7.42 9.98
N ARG A 43 -12.17 6.59 11.00
CA ARG A 43 -12.46 5.17 10.81
C ARG A 43 -13.92 5.00 10.43
N TYR A 44 -14.17 4.27 9.35
CA TYR A 44 -15.50 3.74 9.07
C TYR A 44 -15.92 2.87 10.25
N SER A 45 -17.01 3.27 10.89
CA SER A 45 -17.55 2.66 12.11
C SER A 45 -19.07 2.80 12.12
N ALA A 46 -19.77 1.96 12.89
CA ALA A 46 -21.23 2.03 13.02
C ALA A 46 -21.71 3.41 13.47
N PHE A 47 -20.99 4.04 14.41
CA PHE A 47 -21.28 5.40 14.85
C PHE A 47 -21.10 6.43 13.72
N ALA A 48 -20.00 6.35 12.96
CA ALA A 48 -19.78 7.26 11.83
C ALA A 48 -20.86 7.12 10.74
N VAL A 49 -21.29 5.88 10.46
CA VAL A 49 -22.39 5.61 9.53
C VAL A 49 -23.70 6.19 10.04
N ALA A 50 -24.06 5.96 11.31
CA ALA A 50 -25.29 6.50 11.92
C ALA A 50 -25.27 8.03 11.97
N LYS A 51 -24.12 8.63 12.31
CA LYS A 51 -23.94 10.08 12.31
C LYS A 51 -24.16 10.66 10.91
N ASN A 52 -23.48 10.10 9.92
CA ASN A 52 -23.59 10.59 8.54
C ASN A 52 -24.94 10.26 7.89
N SER A 53 -25.66 9.23 8.33
CA SER A 53 -27.03 9.00 7.85
C SER A 53 -28.00 10.08 8.35
N MET A 54 -27.77 10.63 9.54
CA MET A 54 -28.57 11.77 10.05
C MET A 54 -28.35 13.06 9.24
N SER A 55 -27.20 13.21 8.58
CA SER A 55 -26.91 14.33 7.68
C SER A 55 -27.10 14.00 6.20
N TYR A 56 -27.93 12.99 5.86
CA TYR A 56 -28.20 12.58 4.48
C TYR A 56 -26.92 12.26 3.67
N HIS A 57 -25.91 11.71 4.33
CA HIS A 57 -24.61 11.36 3.77
C HIS A 57 -23.82 12.53 3.16
N GLN A 58 -24.03 13.76 3.63
CA GLN A 58 -23.33 14.94 3.10
C GLN A 58 -21.96 15.17 3.75
N ASP A 59 -21.73 14.66 4.97
CA ASP A 59 -20.54 14.99 5.77
C ASP A 59 -19.40 13.95 5.67
N TRP A 60 -19.34 13.17 4.59
CA TRP A 60 -18.22 12.25 4.38
C TRP A 60 -16.95 13.01 3.99
N GLN A 61 -15.84 12.74 4.68
CA GLN A 61 -14.54 13.23 4.26
C GLN A 61 -14.14 12.63 2.91
N ARG A 62 -13.58 13.47 2.01
CA ARG A 62 -13.04 13.01 0.73
C ARG A 62 -11.97 11.93 0.96
N ALA A 63 -12.10 10.81 0.23
CA ALA A 63 -11.23 9.64 0.41
C ALA A 63 -9.74 9.93 0.13
N TRP A 64 -9.45 10.87 -0.77
CA TRP A 64 -8.12 11.39 -1.05
C TRP A 64 -8.16 12.91 -1.25
N ARG A 65 -7.06 13.56 -0.92
CA ARG A 65 -6.87 15.00 -1.17
C ARG A 65 -6.50 15.24 -2.63
N ASP A 66 -6.91 16.40 -3.12
CA ASP A 66 -6.43 16.95 -4.38
C ASP A 66 -5.25 17.86 -4.04
N ALA A 67 -4.04 17.44 -4.40
CA ALA A 67 -2.82 18.07 -3.93
C ALA A 67 -1.91 18.39 -5.11
N GLU A 68 -1.43 19.64 -5.15
CA GLU A 68 -0.40 20.05 -6.10
C GLU A 68 0.87 19.20 -5.89
N PRO A 69 1.50 18.72 -6.97
CA PRO A 69 2.78 18.03 -6.88
C PRO A 69 3.84 18.90 -6.21
N LYS A 70 4.62 18.32 -5.30
CA LYS A 70 5.84 18.92 -4.76
C LYS A 70 6.95 18.87 -5.79
N SER A 71 8.00 19.65 -5.56
CA SER A 71 9.23 19.59 -6.35
C SER A 71 10.01 18.28 -6.18
N GLU A 72 9.87 17.58 -5.05
CA GLU A 72 10.66 16.39 -4.72
C GLU A 72 9.87 15.34 -3.94
N TYR A 73 10.20 14.07 -4.22
CA TYR A 73 9.63 12.87 -3.59
C TYR A 73 10.71 11.81 -3.41
N ASP A 74 10.57 10.97 -2.40
CA ASP A 74 11.45 9.81 -2.20
C ASP A 74 11.17 8.74 -3.28
N ALA A 75 9.90 8.64 -3.70
CA ALA A 75 9.47 7.78 -4.79
C ALA A 75 8.32 8.43 -5.58
N VAL A 76 8.38 8.30 -6.91
CA VAL A 76 7.31 8.69 -7.82
C VAL A 76 6.81 7.43 -8.55
N ILE A 77 5.51 7.17 -8.44
CA ILE A 77 4.83 6.05 -9.09
C ILE A 77 4.00 6.61 -10.23
N ILE A 78 4.23 6.12 -11.44
CA ILE A 78 3.48 6.52 -12.63
C ILE A 78 2.39 5.48 -12.90
N GLY A 79 1.13 5.88 -12.73
CA GLY A 79 -0.08 5.07 -12.90
C GLY A 79 -0.86 4.89 -11.59
N GLY A 80 -2.07 5.44 -11.54
CA GLY A 80 -3.01 5.35 -10.42
C GLY A 80 -3.96 4.15 -10.51
N GLY A 81 -3.50 3.03 -11.08
CA GLY A 81 -4.21 1.75 -11.08
C GLY A 81 -4.00 0.97 -9.78
N GLY A 82 -4.61 -0.21 -9.69
CA GLY A 82 -4.54 -1.09 -8.51
C GLY A 82 -3.11 -1.41 -8.09
N HIS A 83 -2.22 -1.75 -9.04
CA HIS A 83 -0.81 -1.99 -8.72
C HIS A 83 -0.09 -0.74 -8.21
N GLY A 84 -0.26 0.42 -8.87
CA GLY A 84 0.41 1.65 -8.44
C GLY A 84 -0.02 2.12 -7.04
N LEU A 85 -1.32 2.03 -6.76
CA LEU A 85 -1.86 2.35 -5.44
C LEU A 85 -1.44 1.33 -4.37
N ALA A 86 -1.40 0.04 -4.70
CA ALA A 86 -0.90 -1.00 -3.80
C ALA A 86 0.60 -0.81 -3.49
N THR A 87 1.42 -0.48 -4.50
CA THR A 87 2.84 -0.17 -4.30
C THR A 87 3.01 1.00 -3.34
N ALA A 88 2.28 2.11 -3.56
CA ALA A 88 2.34 3.26 -2.66
C ALA A 88 1.93 2.89 -1.21
N TYR A 89 0.87 2.07 -1.09
CA TYR A 89 0.41 1.56 0.20
C TYR A 89 1.49 0.77 0.93
N TYR A 90 2.11 -0.23 0.31
CA TYR A 90 3.11 -1.07 0.97
C TYR A 90 4.45 -0.34 1.20
N LEU A 91 4.84 0.60 0.32
CA LEU A 91 5.98 1.50 0.59
C LEU A 91 5.76 2.31 1.88
N ALA A 92 4.55 2.80 2.10
CA ALA A 92 4.22 3.52 3.33
C ALA A 92 4.06 2.59 4.54
N ALA A 93 3.24 1.54 4.41
CA ALA A 93 2.79 0.71 5.52
C ALA A 93 3.85 -0.29 6.01
N VAL A 94 4.68 -0.82 5.12
CA VAL A 94 5.73 -1.81 5.45
C VAL A 94 7.09 -1.14 5.56
N HIS A 95 7.42 -0.24 4.64
CA HIS A 95 8.74 0.39 4.58
C HIS A 95 8.80 1.76 5.28
N GLY A 96 7.68 2.30 5.78
CA GLY A 96 7.64 3.56 6.52
C GLY A 96 7.93 4.79 5.67
N MET A 97 7.82 4.69 4.34
CA MET A 97 8.09 5.80 3.42
C MET A 97 6.88 6.74 3.35
N THR A 98 7.09 8.01 3.64
CA THR A 98 5.98 8.98 3.77
C THR A 98 5.92 10.02 2.65
N ASN A 99 6.98 10.17 1.86
CA ASN A 99 7.04 11.17 0.77
C ASN A 99 6.95 10.49 -0.60
N ILE A 100 5.77 9.96 -0.92
CA ILE A 100 5.49 9.24 -2.17
C ILE A 100 4.49 10.02 -3.02
N ALA A 101 4.74 10.11 -4.32
CA ALA A 101 3.76 10.58 -5.31
C ALA A 101 3.20 9.41 -6.13
N VAL A 102 1.89 9.43 -6.39
CA VAL A 102 1.25 8.61 -7.42
C VAL A 102 0.67 9.56 -8.46
N ILE A 103 1.15 9.45 -9.71
CA ILE A 103 0.73 10.33 -10.81
C ILE A 103 -0.12 9.51 -11.78
N GLU A 104 -1.34 9.97 -12.03
CA GLU A 104 -2.28 9.35 -12.95
C GLU A 104 -2.65 10.36 -14.04
N LYS A 105 -2.73 9.91 -15.30
CA LYS A 105 -3.06 10.79 -16.44
C LYS A 105 -4.54 11.19 -16.47
N GLY A 106 -5.42 10.34 -15.93
CA GLY A 106 -6.87 10.53 -15.91
C GLY A 106 -7.44 10.39 -14.51
N TRP A 107 -8.45 9.55 -14.36
CA TRP A 107 -9.03 9.23 -13.05
C TRP A 107 -8.43 7.97 -12.44
N LEU A 108 -8.27 7.96 -11.11
CA LEU A 108 -7.75 6.82 -10.35
C LEU A 108 -8.58 5.56 -10.63
N GLY A 109 -7.89 4.44 -10.83
CA GLY A 109 -8.52 3.15 -11.13
C GLY A 109 -9.14 3.04 -12.54
N GLY A 110 -9.08 4.09 -13.36
CA GLY A 110 -9.72 4.13 -14.69
C GLY A 110 -9.17 3.19 -15.75
N GLY A 111 -8.03 2.53 -15.47
CA GLY A 111 -7.40 1.55 -16.34
C GLY A 111 -8.05 0.17 -16.29
N ASN A 112 -7.23 -0.88 -16.33
CA ASN A 112 -7.70 -2.28 -16.25
C ASN A 112 -8.27 -2.63 -14.85
N THR A 113 -7.88 -1.88 -13.82
CA THR A 113 -8.43 -2.03 -12.47
C THR A 113 -9.93 -1.82 -12.41
N GLY A 114 -10.49 -0.89 -13.19
CA GLY A 114 -11.94 -0.71 -13.30
C GLY A 114 -12.64 -1.59 -14.33
N ARG A 115 -11.92 -2.50 -15.03
CA ARG A 115 -12.43 -3.24 -16.20
C ARG A 115 -12.15 -4.74 -16.17
N ASN A 116 -11.70 -5.29 -15.04
CA ASN A 116 -11.45 -6.73 -14.89
C ASN A 116 -12.72 -7.47 -14.45
N THR A 117 -12.72 -8.80 -14.58
CA THR A 117 -13.84 -9.67 -14.19
C THR A 117 -13.79 -10.12 -12.73
N THR A 118 -12.94 -9.51 -11.90
CA THR A 118 -12.88 -9.65 -10.43
C THR A 118 -12.51 -11.04 -9.89
N ILE A 119 -12.01 -11.94 -10.74
CA ILE A 119 -11.53 -13.27 -10.31
C ILE A 119 -10.22 -13.13 -9.53
N ILE A 120 -10.17 -13.72 -8.33
CA ILE A 120 -8.99 -13.80 -7.47
C ILE A 120 -8.73 -15.28 -7.18
N ARG A 121 -7.53 -15.77 -7.52
CA ARG A 121 -7.12 -17.19 -7.34
C ARG A 121 -5.60 -17.31 -7.28
N SER A 122 -5.09 -18.39 -6.68
CA SER A 122 -3.65 -18.70 -6.58
C SER A 122 -3.22 -20.02 -7.22
N ASN A 123 -4.12 -20.75 -7.88
CA ASN A 123 -3.87 -22.04 -8.52
C ASN A 123 -3.13 -21.92 -9.87
N TYR A 124 -1.83 -21.63 -9.83
CA TYR A 124 -0.94 -21.58 -11.00
C TYR A 124 0.02 -22.78 -11.02
N LEU A 125 0.46 -23.19 -12.21
CA LEU A 125 1.26 -24.41 -12.42
C LEU A 125 2.72 -24.28 -11.96
N TRP A 126 3.35 -23.15 -12.28
CA TRP A 126 4.77 -22.93 -11.99
C TRP A 126 4.94 -22.46 -10.55
N ASP A 127 5.94 -23.00 -9.86
CA ASP A 127 6.19 -22.71 -8.44
C ASP A 127 6.35 -21.21 -8.18
N GLU A 128 7.05 -20.50 -9.05
CA GLU A 128 7.25 -19.05 -8.93
C GLU A 128 5.94 -18.28 -9.07
N SER A 129 5.05 -18.75 -9.97
CA SER A 129 3.73 -18.14 -10.16
C SER A 129 2.83 -18.46 -8.97
N ALA A 130 2.75 -19.73 -8.56
CA ALA A 130 1.99 -20.14 -7.39
C ALA A 130 2.42 -19.32 -6.15
N ALA A 131 3.72 -19.15 -5.93
CA ALA A 131 4.25 -18.39 -4.80
C ALA A 131 3.78 -16.92 -4.78
N ILE A 132 3.85 -16.20 -5.90
CA ILE A 132 3.43 -14.78 -5.95
C ILE A 132 1.91 -14.63 -5.81
N TYR A 133 1.12 -15.50 -6.45
CA TYR A 133 -0.33 -15.43 -6.34
C TYR A 133 -0.85 -15.89 -4.98
N GLU A 134 -0.19 -16.86 -4.34
CA GLU A 134 -0.50 -17.29 -2.98
C GLU A 134 -0.16 -16.20 -1.96
N HIS A 135 0.98 -15.53 -2.12
CA HIS A 135 1.30 -14.36 -1.32
C HIS A 135 0.25 -13.25 -1.48
N SER A 136 -0.19 -12.99 -2.72
CA SER A 136 -1.27 -12.03 -3.01
C SER A 136 -2.59 -12.44 -2.35
N MET A 137 -2.95 -13.73 -2.38
CA MET A 137 -4.18 -14.25 -1.75
C MET A 137 -4.19 -13.97 -0.25
N LYS A 138 -3.10 -14.25 0.46
CA LYS A 138 -2.99 -13.98 1.90
C LYS A 138 -3.09 -12.49 2.24
N LEU A 139 -2.63 -11.60 1.35
CA LEU A 139 -2.85 -10.17 1.49
C LEU A 139 -4.33 -9.80 1.32
N TRP A 140 -5.01 -10.37 0.32
CA TRP A 140 -6.43 -10.15 0.05
C TRP A 140 -7.34 -10.52 1.23
N GLU A 141 -7.04 -11.62 1.93
CA GLU A 141 -7.81 -12.11 3.08
C GLU A 141 -7.92 -11.09 4.22
N GLY A 142 -6.86 -10.29 4.43
CA GLY A 142 -6.81 -9.27 5.48
C GLY A 142 -7.18 -7.84 5.02
N LEU A 143 -7.28 -7.61 3.71
CA LEU A 143 -7.24 -6.27 3.14
C LEU A 143 -8.40 -5.38 3.62
N SER A 144 -9.58 -5.95 3.86
CA SER A 144 -10.73 -5.17 4.33
C SER A 144 -10.48 -4.55 5.70
N GLN A 145 -9.85 -5.31 6.60
CA GLN A 145 -9.50 -4.85 7.95
C GLN A 145 -8.35 -3.85 7.87
N ASP A 146 -7.36 -4.11 7.03
CA ASP A 146 -6.17 -3.28 6.88
C ASP A 146 -6.51 -1.89 6.30
N LEU A 147 -7.44 -1.82 5.34
CA LEU A 147 -7.92 -0.56 4.75
C LEU A 147 -9.07 0.08 5.55
N ASN A 148 -9.64 -0.62 6.53
CA ASN A 148 -10.90 -0.27 7.19
C ASN A 148 -12.02 0.02 6.16
N PHE A 149 -12.06 -0.75 5.07
CA PHE A 149 -13.01 -0.58 3.98
C PHE A 149 -13.47 -1.95 3.49
N ASN A 150 -14.78 -2.12 3.29
CA ASN A 150 -15.29 -3.38 2.75
C ASN A 150 -14.98 -3.45 1.25
N VAL A 151 -13.97 -4.25 0.89
CA VAL A 151 -13.61 -4.48 -0.53
C VAL A 151 -14.49 -5.54 -1.21
N MET A 152 -15.53 -6.03 -0.52
CA MET A 152 -16.46 -7.07 -1.01
C MET A 152 -15.76 -8.37 -1.41
N PHE A 153 -14.63 -8.68 -0.75
CA PHE A 153 -13.91 -9.93 -0.97
C PHE A 153 -14.76 -11.12 -0.51
N SER A 154 -14.91 -12.12 -1.38
CA SER A 154 -15.76 -13.29 -1.12
C SER A 154 -15.09 -14.55 -1.64
N GLN A 155 -14.66 -15.43 -0.73
CA GLN A 155 -14.06 -16.72 -1.05
C GLN A 155 -15.15 -17.75 -1.37
N ARG A 156 -15.59 -17.78 -2.62
CA ARG A 156 -16.65 -18.69 -3.11
C ARG A 156 -16.13 -19.91 -3.86
N GLY A 157 -14.82 -20.14 -3.79
CA GLY A 157 -14.13 -21.21 -4.49
C GLY A 157 -13.77 -20.86 -5.94
N PHE A 158 -12.61 -21.37 -6.37
CA PHE A 158 -12.20 -21.60 -7.75
C PHE A 158 -11.03 -22.59 -7.78
#